data_AF-A0A2A3AI65-F1
#
_entry.id   AF-A0A2A3AI65-F1
#
_cell.length_a   1.000
_cell.length_b   1.000
_cell.length_c   1.000
_cell.angle_alpha   90.00
_cell.angle_beta   90.00
_cell.angle_gamma   90.00
#
_symmetry.space_group_name_H-M   'P 1'
#
loop_
_entity.id
_entity.type
_entity.pdbx_description
1 polymer ?
#
loop_
_entity_poly.entity_id
_entity_poly.type
_entity_poly.pdbx_seq_one_letter_code
_entity_poly.pdbx_strand_id
1 'polypeptide(L)'
;MGACAAVGTLLTDPENSWYKSLRKPDWQPPAAAFPIVWTALYADISSVSYKVLADAHERGDAAEFKSYSRALGTNLALNAAWCGLFFRGERPVVSTIEAGALAVSSIDLVRRAGKSHAGLGLLLSPYAVWTSGATALSGAIAALNPGK
;
A
#
# COMPACT_ATOMS: atom_id res chain seq x y z
N MET A 1 -4.40 -3.77 -12.01
CA MET A 1 -5.37 -2.73 -11.62
C MET A 1 -6.66 -3.27 -10.98
N GLY A 2 -7.00 -4.57 -11.06
CA GLY A 2 -8.26 -5.10 -10.49
C GLY A 2 -8.21 -5.67 -9.07
N ALA A 3 -7.03 -6.04 -8.55
CA ALA A 3 -6.96 -6.75 -7.26
C ALA A 3 -7.32 -5.85 -6.07
N CYS A 4 -6.83 -4.62 -6.03
CA CYS A 4 -6.95 -3.78 -4.84
C CYS A 4 -8.28 -3.02 -4.72
N ALA A 5 -8.92 -2.71 -5.85
CA ALA A 5 -10.30 -2.23 -5.85
C ALA A 5 -11.26 -3.34 -5.35
N ALA A 6 -10.98 -4.61 -5.73
CA ALA A 6 -11.71 -5.76 -5.22
C ALA A 6 -11.40 -6.07 -3.74
N VAL A 7 -10.18 -5.77 -3.25
CA VAL A 7 -9.81 -5.90 -1.83
C VAL A 7 -10.68 -5.03 -0.93
N GLY A 8 -11.02 -3.81 -1.34
CA GLY A 8 -11.96 -2.99 -0.59
C GLY A 8 -13.36 -3.62 -0.53
N THR A 9 -13.82 -4.19 -1.63
CA THR A 9 -15.11 -4.91 -1.70
C THR A 9 -15.09 -6.22 -0.93
N LEU A 10 -13.98 -6.96 -0.93
CA LEU A 10 -13.79 -8.22 -0.18
C LEU A 10 -13.57 -7.99 1.32
N LEU A 11 -12.93 -6.89 1.74
CA LEU A 11 -12.92 -6.42 3.14
C LEU A 11 -14.32 -6.02 3.61
N THR A 12 -15.15 -5.57 2.66
CA THR A 12 -16.55 -5.21 2.90
C THR A 12 -17.48 -6.40 2.70
N ASP A 13 -16.98 -7.59 2.36
CA ASP A 13 -17.82 -8.75 2.11
C ASP A 13 -18.59 -9.10 3.40
N PRO A 14 -19.90 -8.80 3.48
CA PRO A 14 -20.68 -9.02 4.68
C PRO A 14 -20.79 -10.51 5.02
N GLU A 15 -20.42 -11.39 4.10
CA GLU A 15 -20.48 -12.85 4.24
C GLU A 15 -19.18 -13.48 4.77
N ASN A 16 -18.07 -12.72 4.86
CA ASN A 16 -16.80 -13.26 5.35
C ASN A 16 -16.83 -13.43 6.88
N SER A 17 -17.39 -14.56 7.30
CA SER A 17 -17.58 -14.99 8.68
C SER A 17 -16.28 -15.06 9.48
N TRP A 18 -15.14 -15.33 8.81
CA TRP A 18 -13.82 -15.26 9.43
C TRP A 18 -13.46 -13.81 9.81
N TYR A 19 -13.63 -12.85 8.90
CA TYR A 19 -13.31 -11.44 9.16
C TYR A 19 -14.24 -10.80 10.20
N LYS A 20 -15.51 -11.24 10.28
CA LYS A 20 -16.44 -10.86 11.35
C LYS A 20 -16.05 -11.45 12.72
N SER A 21 -15.37 -12.61 12.74
CA SER A 21 -14.95 -13.27 13.98
C SER A 21 -13.71 -12.66 14.64
N LEU A 22 -12.96 -11.82 13.92
CA LEU A 22 -11.76 -11.16 14.44
C LEU A 22 -12.13 -9.98 15.34
N ARG A 23 -11.44 -9.85 16.48
CA ARG A 23 -11.50 -8.62 17.28
C ARG A 23 -10.83 -7.49 16.51
N LYS A 24 -11.58 -6.42 16.26
CA LYS A 24 -11.13 -5.23 15.54
C LYS A 24 -11.02 -4.05 16.51
N PRO A 25 -10.03 -3.17 16.34
CA PRO A 25 -9.93 -1.98 17.17
C PRO A 25 -11.00 -0.94 16.77
N ASP A 26 -11.47 -0.17 17.77
CA ASP A 26 -12.56 0.80 17.61
C ASP A 26 -12.22 1.98 16.68
N TRP A 27 -10.94 2.18 16.38
CA TRP A 27 -10.45 3.23 15.47
C TRP A 27 -10.36 2.79 14.00
N GLN A 28 -10.79 1.57 13.67
CA GLN A 28 -10.73 1.08 12.30
C GLN A 28 -11.59 1.95 11.35
N PRO A 29 -11.05 2.44 10.23
CA PRO A 29 -11.83 3.15 9.23
C PRO A 29 -12.95 2.28 8.64
N PRO A 30 -14.06 2.87 8.17
CA PRO A 30 -15.12 2.13 7.48
C PRO A 30 -14.55 1.31 6.32
N ALA A 31 -15.04 0.09 6.12
CA ALA A 31 -14.55 -0.79 5.06
C ALA A 31 -14.62 -0.15 3.66
N ALA A 32 -15.65 0.67 3.40
CA ALA A 32 -15.83 1.45 2.17
C ALA A 32 -14.77 2.55 1.98
N ALA A 33 -14.10 3.03 3.04
CA ALA A 33 -13.03 4.01 2.91
C ALA A 33 -11.77 3.41 2.26
N PHE A 34 -11.51 2.11 2.47
CA PHE A 34 -10.34 1.44 1.89
C PHE A 34 -10.29 1.52 0.35
N PRO A 35 -11.31 1.08 -0.41
CA PRO A 35 -11.25 1.15 -1.88
C PRO A 35 -11.19 2.59 -2.40
N ILE A 36 -11.85 3.54 -1.73
CA ILE A 36 -11.84 4.96 -2.12
C ILE A 36 -10.41 5.52 -1.98
N VAL A 37 -9.80 5.34 -0.81
CA VAL A 37 -8.44 5.83 -0.54
C VAL A 37 -7.43 5.14 -1.45
N TRP A 38 -7.51 3.82 -1.63
CA TRP A 38 -6.63 3.11 -2.56
C TRP A 38 -6.75 3.59 -4.00
N THR A 39 -7.97 3.88 -4.47
CA THR A 39 -8.18 4.40 -5.84
C THR A 39 -7.50 5.76 -6.02
N ALA A 40 -7.68 6.67 -5.06
CA ALA A 40 -7.00 7.97 -5.08
C ALA A 40 -5.47 7.80 -5.04
N LEU A 41 -4.96 6.94 -4.16
CA LEU A 41 -3.53 6.68 -4.03
C LEU A 41 -2.93 6.07 -5.30
N TYR A 42 -3.63 5.18 -6.01
CA TYR A 42 -3.11 4.67 -7.29
C TYR A 42 -3.06 5.75 -8.37
N ALA A 43 -4.03 6.66 -8.40
CA ALA A 43 -4.00 7.80 -9.31
C ALA A 43 -2.80 8.71 -9.02
N ASP A 44 -2.52 8.98 -7.73
CA ASP A 44 -1.35 9.74 -7.30
C ASP A 44 -0.04 9.03 -7.63
N ILE A 45 0.09 7.75 -7.28
CA ILE A 45 1.28 6.94 -7.60
C ILE A 45 1.55 6.94 -9.10
N SER A 46 0.51 6.75 -9.93
CA SER A 46 0.64 6.76 -11.38
C SER A 46 1.11 8.12 -11.90
N SER A 47 0.46 9.21 -11.44
CA SER A 47 0.77 10.57 -11.89
C SER A 47 2.16 11.03 -11.47
N VAL A 48 2.54 10.78 -10.21
CA VAL A 48 3.87 11.12 -9.68
C VAL A 48 4.95 10.26 -10.33
N SER A 49 4.74 8.95 -10.45
CA SER A 49 5.72 8.05 -11.06
C SER A 49 5.97 8.37 -12.52
N TYR A 50 4.91 8.72 -13.28
CA TYR A 50 5.04 9.19 -14.65
C TYR A 50 5.93 10.43 -14.72
N LYS A 51 5.68 11.44 -13.87
CA LYS A 51 6.52 12.64 -13.81
C LYS A 51 7.98 12.35 -13.44
N VAL A 52 8.24 11.57 -12.40
CA VAL A 52 9.61 11.24 -11.98
C VAL A 52 10.37 10.53 -13.11
N LEU A 53 9.72 9.59 -13.81
CA LEU A 53 10.33 8.85 -14.91
C LEU A 53 10.52 9.71 -16.16
N ALA A 54 9.56 10.58 -16.48
CA ALA A 54 9.66 11.53 -17.59
C ALA A 54 10.82 12.51 -17.34
N ASP A 55 10.88 13.12 -16.15
CA ASP A 55 11.94 14.04 -15.76
C ASP A 55 13.32 13.37 -15.81
N ALA A 56 13.45 12.14 -15.31
CA ALA A 56 14.70 11.38 -15.36
C ALA A 56 15.12 11.05 -16.82
N HIS A 57 14.14 10.77 -17.69
CA HIS A 57 14.39 10.52 -19.11
C HIS A 57 14.85 11.80 -19.83
N GLU A 58 14.20 12.93 -19.58
CA GLU A 58 14.57 14.24 -20.14
C GLU A 58 15.98 14.69 -19.71
N ARG A 59 16.37 14.40 -18.46
CA ARG A 59 17.72 14.64 -17.96
C ARG A 59 18.78 13.66 -18.48
N GLY A 60 18.36 12.57 -19.15
CA GLY A 60 19.25 11.49 -19.55
C GLY A 60 19.81 10.66 -18.38
N ASP A 61 19.22 10.76 -17.19
CA ASP A 61 19.65 10.01 -16.00
C ASP A 61 19.07 8.59 -15.99
N ALA A 62 19.71 7.72 -16.77
CA ALA A 62 19.32 6.31 -16.86
C ALA A 62 19.43 5.57 -15.52
N ALA A 63 20.28 6.04 -14.59
CA ALA A 63 20.43 5.42 -13.28
C ALA A 63 19.22 5.72 -12.40
N GLU A 64 18.78 6.97 -12.34
CA GLU A 64 17.56 7.37 -11.62
C GLU A 64 16.33 6.68 -12.20
N PHE A 65 16.17 6.69 -13.52
CA PHE A 65 15.05 6.04 -14.20
C PHE A 65 14.94 4.55 -13.83
N LYS A 66 16.05 3.81 -13.92
CA LYS A 66 16.08 2.37 -13.62
C LYS A 66 15.87 2.08 -12.14
N SER A 67 16.43 2.93 -11.28
CA SER A 67 16.33 2.81 -9.83
C SER A 67 14.90 3.05 -9.35
N TYR A 68 14.23 4.10 -9.85
CA TYR A 68 12.83 4.39 -9.54
C TYR A 68 11.88 3.34 -10.13
N SER A 69 12.08 2.93 -11.39
CA SER A 69 11.27 1.88 -12.03
C SER A 69 11.31 0.56 -11.24
N ARG A 70 12.48 0.17 -10.73
CA ARG A 70 12.64 -1.02 -9.88
C ARG A 70 11.88 -0.86 -8.56
N ALA A 71 12.04 0.28 -7.88
CA ALA A 71 11.33 0.56 -6.64
C ALA A 71 9.80 0.53 -6.82
N LEU A 72 9.29 1.12 -7.90
CA LEU A 72 7.88 1.09 -8.26
C LEU A 72 7.39 -0.34 -8.55
N GLY A 73 8.17 -1.12 -9.31
CA GLY A 73 7.87 -2.52 -9.58
C GLY A 73 7.81 -3.36 -8.30
N THR A 74 8.77 -3.19 -7.39
CA THR A 74 8.78 -3.86 -6.09
C THR A 74 7.57 -3.45 -5.24
N ASN A 75 7.22 -2.17 -5.21
CA ASN A 75 6.08 -1.67 -4.46
C ASN A 75 4.76 -2.27 -4.96
N LEU A 76 4.54 -2.30 -6.28
CA LEU A 76 3.36 -2.92 -6.88
C LEU A 76 3.31 -4.44 -6.65
N ALA A 77 4.46 -5.12 -6.68
CA ALA A 77 4.55 -6.54 -6.38
C ALA A 77 4.18 -6.84 -4.92
N LEU A 78 4.74 -6.08 -3.97
CA LEU A 78 4.39 -6.17 -2.54
C LEU A 78 2.91 -5.88 -2.31
N ASN A 79 2.37 -4.89 -3.03
CA ASN A 79 0.96 -4.53 -2.92
C ASN A 79 0.03 -5.66 -3.41
N ALA A 80 0.39 -6.31 -4.52
CA ALA A 80 -0.35 -7.46 -5.03
C ALA A 80 -0.21 -8.70 -4.12
N ALA A 81 1.00 -8.93 -3.59
CA ALA A 81 1.28 -10.05 -2.72
C ALA A 81 0.55 -9.92 -1.36
N TRP A 82 0.46 -8.70 -0.80
CA TRP A 82 -0.35 -8.39 0.39
C TRP A 82 -1.82 -8.78 0.23
N CYS A 83 -2.41 -8.47 -0.93
CA CYS A 83 -3.76 -8.90 -1.26
C CYS A 83 -3.87 -10.44 -1.32
N GLY A 84 -2.88 -11.12 -1.91
CA GLY A 84 -2.84 -12.57 -1.94
C GLY A 84 -2.77 -13.20 -0.53
N LEU A 85 -1.87 -12.70 0.32
CA LEU A 85 -1.60 -13.29 1.63
C LEU A 85 -2.70 -12.99 2.67
N PHE A 86 -3.33 -11.82 2.63
CA PHE A 86 -4.42 -11.51 3.57
C PHE A 86 -5.69 -12.31 3.27
N PHE A 87 -6.11 -12.36 2.00
CA PHE A 87 -7.39 -13.00 1.61
C PHE A 87 -7.30 -14.51 1.41
N ARG A 88 -6.18 -14.99 0.85
CA ARG A 88 -6.01 -16.42 0.55
C ARG A 88 -5.29 -17.17 1.67
N GLY A 89 -4.49 -16.46 2.46
CA GLY A 89 -3.69 -17.04 3.52
C GLY A 89 -4.36 -17.07 4.89
N GLU A 90 -5.41 -16.25 5.13
CA GLU A 90 -6.08 -16.07 6.44
C GLU A 90 -5.08 -15.90 7.61
N ARG A 91 -3.90 -15.33 7.33
CA ARG A 91 -2.78 -15.22 8.27
C ARG A 91 -2.52 -13.74 8.58
N PRO A 92 -3.21 -13.18 9.61
CA PRO A 92 -3.11 -11.75 9.93
C PRO A 92 -1.68 -11.33 10.31
N VAL A 93 -0.90 -12.23 10.93
CA VAL A 93 0.51 -11.96 11.28
C VAL A 93 1.40 -11.80 10.04
N VAL A 94 1.30 -12.73 9.08
CA VAL A 94 2.12 -12.70 7.86
C VAL A 94 1.78 -11.48 7.01
N SER A 95 0.50 -11.17 6.90
CA SER A 95 0.05 -9.98 6.18
C SER A 95 0.46 -8.67 6.86
N THR A 96 0.59 -8.65 8.19
CA THR A 96 1.14 -7.49 8.91
C THR A 96 2.61 -7.24 8.53
N ILE A 97 3.42 -8.30 8.48
CA ILE A 97 4.84 -8.19 8.09
C ILE A 97 4.95 -7.66 6.66
N GLU A 98 4.10 -8.16 5.77
CA GLU A 98 4.08 -7.73 4.38
C GLU A 98 3.54 -6.31 4.19
N ALA A 99 2.51 -5.91 4.95
CA ALA A 99 2.05 -4.53 5.01
C ALA A 99 3.19 -3.61 5.47
N GLY A 100 4.00 -4.04 6.44
CA GLY A 100 5.19 -3.33 6.87
C GLY A 100 6.24 -3.20 5.77
N ALA A 101 6.48 -4.28 5.01
CA ALA A 101 7.36 -4.23 3.84
C ALA A 101 6.84 -3.27 2.77
N LEU A 102 5.52 -3.26 2.53
CA LEU A 102 4.86 -2.32 1.63
C LEU A 102 5.00 -0.88 2.13
N ALA A 103 4.84 -0.62 3.43
CA ALA A 103 5.02 0.70 4.02
C ALA A 103 6.46 1.21 3.86
N VAL A 104 7.46 0.36 4.14
CA VAL A 104 8.88 0.70 3.90
C VAL A 104 9.14 1.01 2.43
N SER A 105 8.60 0.18 1.52
CA SER A 105 8.72 0.41 0.07
C SER A 105 8.03 1.71 -0.37
N SER A 106 6.91 2.06 0.24
CA SER A 106 6.17 3.31 -0.03
C SER A 106 6.94 4.54 0.44
N ILE A 107 7.55 4.46 1.63
CA ILE A 107 8.45 5.51 2.15
C ILE A 107 9.67 5.68 1.25
N ASP A 108 10.24 4.59 0.72
CA ASP A 108 11.35 4.64 -0.23
C ASP A 108 10.94 5.35 -1.54
N LEU A 109 9.74 5.08 -2.07
CA LEU A 109 9.19 5.79 -3.22
C LEU A 109 9.02 7.29 -2.95
N VAL A 110 8.45 7.67 -1.80
CA VAL A 110 8.32 9.08 -1.37
C VAL A 110 9.68 9.77 -1.34
N ARG A 111 10.70 9.12 -0.74
CA ARG A 111 12.05 9.67 -0.66
C ARG A 111 12.67 9.87 -2.04
N ARG A 112 12.50 8.91 -2.95
CA ARG A 112 13.02 9.01 -4.33
C ARG A 112 12.30 10.08 -5.14
N ALA A 113 10.97 10.14 -5.06
CA ALA A 113 10.19 11.18 -5.70
C ALA A 113 10.57 12.57 -5.17
N GLY A 114 10.76 12.70 -3.85
CA GLY A 114 11.23 13.92 -3.20
C GLY A 114 12.64 14.36 -3.60
N LYS A 115 13.53 13.40 -3.90
CA LYS A 115 14.88 13.69 -4.44
C LYS A 115 14.82 14.28 -5.85
N SER A 116 13.89 13.82 -6.70
CA SER A 116 13.69 14.40 -8.03
C SER A 116 12.98 15.76 -7.94
N HIS A 117 11.90 15.82 -7.16
CA HIS A 117 11.14 17.04 -6.89
C HIS A 117 10.44 16.99 -5.53
N ALA A 118 10.70 17.98 -4.68
CA ALA A 118 10.09 18.05 -3.34
C ALA A 118 8.54 18.00 -3.38
N GLY A 119 7.92 18.62 -4.39
CA GLY A 119 6.46 18.57 -4.57
C GLY A 119 5.93 17.17 -4.90
N LEU A 120 6.68 16.37 -5.67
CA LEU A 120 6.30 14.99 -5.99
C LEU A 120 6.40 14.08 -4.77
N GLY A 121 7.44 14.27 -3.95
CA GLY A 121 7.54 13.59 -2.65
C GLY A 121 6.38 13.94 -1.72
N LEU A 122 5.96 15.21 -1.67
CA LEU A 122 4.81 15.63 -0.86
C LEU A 122 3.50 14.99 -1.34
N LEU A 123 3.28 14.91 -2.66
CA LEU A 123 2.10 14.26 -3.25
C LEU A 123 2.04 12.76 -2.99
N LEU A 124 3.20 12.08 -2.95
CA LEU A 124 3.28 10.66 -2.59
C LEU A 124 3.23 10.42 -1.06
N SER A 125 3.44 11.43 -0.23
CA SER A 125 3.47 11.26 1.23
C SER A 125 2.19 10.66 1.84
N PRO A 126 0.96 10.94 1.36
CA PRO A 126 -0.26 10.30 1.85
C PRO A 126 -0.23 8.78 1.66
N TYR A 127 0.44 8.28 0.61
CA TYR A 127 0.58 6.85 0.37
C TYR A 127 1.39 6.14 1.46
N ALA A 128 2.52 6.73 1.86
CA ALA A 128 3.34 6.21 2.95
C ALA A 128 2.62 6.27 4.30
N VAL A 129 1.86 7.35 4.55
CA VAL A 129 1.05 7.48 5.77
C VAL A 129 -0.04 6.40 5.81
N TRP A 130 -0.76 6.21 4.69
CA TRP A 130 -1.82 5.21 4.59
C TRP A 130 -1.32 3.78 4.80
N THR A 131 -0.25 3.39 4.11
CA THR A 131 0.35 2.05 4.23
C THR A 131 0.93 1.79 5.63
N SER A 132 1.49 2.80 6.28
CA SER A 132 1.93 2.72 7.68
C SER A 132 0.75 2.54 8.64
N GLY A 133 -0.34 3.29 8.44
CA GLY A 133 -1.58 3.13 9.21
C GLY A 133 -2.21 1.74 9.02
N ALA A 134 -2.23 1.22 7.79
CA ALA A 134 -2.71 -0.12 7.48
C ALA A 134 -1.84 -1.22 8.12
N THR A 135 -0.54 -1.00 8.23
CA THR A 135 0.39 -1.89 8.94
C THR A 135 0.11 -1.88 10.45
N ALA A 136 -0.05 -0.70 11.04
CA ALA A 136 -0.39 -0.56 12.46
C ALA A 136 -1.75 -1.21 12.77
N LEU A 137 -2.74 -1.07 11.87
CA LEU A 137 -4.04 -1.71 12.01
C LEU A 137 -3.94 -3.23 11.94
N SER A 138 -3.23 -3.75 10.94
CA SER A 138 -2.98 -5.20 10.80
C SER A 138 -2.27 -5.76 12.03
N GLY A 139 -1.27 -5.03 12.54
CA GLY A 139 -0.54 -5.39 13.76
C GLY A 139 -1.41 -5.35 15.02
N ALA A 140 -2.30 -4.37 15.14
CA ALA A 140 -3.27 -4.31 16.23
C ALA A 140 -4.26 -5.49 16.15
N ILE A 141 -4.75 -5.85 14.95
CA ILE A 141 -5.61 -7.02 14.75
C ILE A 141 -4.86 -8.31 15.11
N ALA A 142 -3.60 -8.46 14.68
CA ALA A 142 -2.77 -9.61 15.04
C ALA A 142 -2.52 -9.71 16.55
N ALA A 143 -2.24 -8.58 17.21
CA ALA A 143 -2.04 -8.52 18.66
C ALA A 143 -3.32 -8.83 19.46
N LEU A 144 -4.48 -8.46 18.92
CA LEU A 144 -5.79 -8.78 19.51
C LEU A 144 -6.23 -10.23 19.24
N ASN A 145 -5.63 -10.91 18.27
CA ASN A 145 -5.96 -12.28 17.88
C ASN A 145 -4.70 -13.17 17.79
N PRO A 146 -3.91 -13.34 18.87
CA PRO A 146 -2.61 -14.02 18.84
C PRO A 146 -2.68 -15.54 18.61
N GLY A 147 -3.89 -16.12 18.53
CA GLY A 147 -4.15 -17.56 18.34
C GLY A 147 -4.76 -17.92 16.98
N LYS A 148 -4.81 -17.00 16.02
CA LYS A 148 -5.26 -17.23 14.64
C LYS A 148 -4.18 -16.78 13.66
#